data_AF-A0A660RB52-F1
#
_entry.id   AF-A0A660RB52-F1
#
_cell.length_a   1.000
_cell.length_b   1.000
_cell.length_c   1.000
_cell.angle_alpha   90.00
_cell.angle_beta   90.00
_cell.angle_gamma   90.00
#
_symmetry.space_group_name_H-M   'P 1'
#
loop_
_entity.id
_entity.type
_entity.pdbx_description
1 polymer ?
#
loop_
_entity_poly.entity_id
_entity_poly.type
_entity_poly.pdbx_seq_one_letter_code
_entity_poly.pdbx_strand_id
1 'polypeptide(L)'
;MRKVSILFILLLLTILSFAVHLTILHINDTHGHAWAFSEWRNPNIGGFAYISTLVKQIRKEVESKGGHVLFLHAGDINTGVPESDLLDAEPDIVALSMMGLDAVVLGNHEFDNPRDVLLKQMHLASFPFLSCNFVKPNGELFTKPYIIKDFGDIKVAIIGVTTEETMILEPIYLEGAKFVNAVDSVKKYVEMLRDKVDLIVVLSHLGYGESEEPEKYTRDVDLAKKVDGIDVIVGG
;
A
#
# COMPACT_ATOMS: atom_id res chain seq x y z
N MET A 1 1.59 -39.67 -37.53
CA MET A 1 0.30 -39.07 -37.13
C MET A 1 0.28 -38.67 -35.64
N ARG A 2 0.48 -39.59 -34.68
CA ARG A 2 0.50 -39.27 -33.23
C ARG A 2 1.44 -38.12 -32.78
N LYS A 3 2.66 -38.03 -33.33
CA LYS A 3 3.63 -36.96 -32.99
C LYS A 3 3.22 -35.57 -33.50
N VAL A 4 2.51 -35.52 -34.62
CA VAL A 4 2.00 -34.26 -35.21
C VAL A 4 0.81 -33.74 -34.39
N SER A 5 -0.05 -34.63 -33.90
CA SER A 5 -1.16 -34.28 -33.02
C SER A 5 -0.70 -33.74 -31.66
N ILE A 6 0.37 -34.29 -31.07
CA ILE A 6 0.93 -33.79 -29.80
C ILE A 6 1.54 -32.40 -29.97
N LEU A 7 2.25 -32.15 -31.08
CA LEU A 7 2.84 -30.85 -31.38
C LEU A 7 1.76 -29.77 -31.61
N PHE A 8 0.64 -30.14 -32.26
CA PHE A 8 -0.49 -29.24 -32.49
C PHE A 8 -1.24 -28.89 -31.20
N ILE A 9 -1.37 -29.85 -30.27
CA ILE A 9 -1.96 -29.62 -28.94
C ILE A 9 -1.07 -28.71 -28.08
N LEU A 10 0.25 -28.94 -28.09
CA LEU A 10 1.23 -28.05 -27.43
C LEU A 10 1.20 -26.64 -28.02
N LEU A 11 1.10 -26.51 -29.34
CA LEU A 11 0.99 -25.22 -30.02
C LEU A 11 -0.32 -24.49 -29.67
N LEU A 12 -1.45 -25.21 -29.60
CA LEU A 12 -2.73 -24.66 -29.14
C LEU A 12 -2.67 -24.22 -27.66
N LEU A 13 -2.00 -24.99 -26.80
CA LEU A 13 -1.82 -24.66 -25.39
C LEU A 13 -0.92 -23.43 -25.19
N THR A 14 0.12 -23.25 -26.03
CA THR A 14 0.95 -22.03 -25.99
C THR A 14 0.21 -20.78 -26.47
N ILE A 15 -0.84 -20.92 -27.28
CA ILE A 15 -1.65 -19.79 -27.79
C ILE A 15 -2.68 -19.32 -26.73
N LEU A 16 -2.85 -20.03 -25.62
CA LEU A 16 -3.82 -19.73 -24.57
C LEU A 16 -3.22 -19.12 -23.30
N SER A 17 -1.93 -18.77 -23.29
CA SER A 17 -1.38 -17.89 -22.24
C SER A 17 -1.82 -16.45 -22.55
N PHE A 18 -3.02 -16.09 -22.10
CA PHE A 18 -3.42 -14.68 -22.07
C PHE A 18 -2.60 -13.99 -21.00
N ALA A 19 -1.82 -12.98 -21.41
CA ALA A 19 -1.13 -12.12 -20.47
C ALA A 19 -2.16 -11.35 -19.63
N VAL A 20 -2.11 -11.49 -18.30
CA VAL A 20 -2.95 -10.73 -17.39
C VAL A 20 -2.38 -9.31 -17.27
N HIS A 21 -3.23 -8.30 -17.48
CA HIS A 21 -2.83 -6.90 -17.36
C HIS A 21 -3.34 -6.31 -16.04
N LEU A 22 -2.43 -6.09 -15.10
CA LEU A 22 -2.70 -5.41 -13.84
C LEU A 22 -2.11 -3.99 -13.89
N THR A 23 -2.93 -2.98 -13.66
CA THR A 23 -2.51 -1.59 -13.46
C THR A 23 -2.55 -1.26 -11.97
N ILE A 24 -1.40 -0.90 -11.41
CA ILE A 24 -1.30 -0.42 -10.02
C ILE A 24 -1.28 1.10 -10.06
N LEU A 25 -2.33 1.71 -9.51
CA LEU A 25 -2.40 3.13 -9.20
C LEU A 25 -1.97 3.31 -7.75
N HIS A 26 -1.20 4.34 -7.46
CA HIS A 26 -0.86 4.68 -6.09
C HIS A 26 -0.78 6.18 -5.85
N ILE A 27 -0.99 6.55 -4.60
CA ILE A 27 -0.70 7.85 -4.01
C ILE A 27 -0.03 7.62 -2.65
N ASN A 28 0.57 8.65 -2.09
CA ASN A 28 1.25 8.61 -0.79
C ASN A 28 1.28 10.04 -0.24
N ASP A 29 1.53 10.19 1.06
CA ASP A 29 1.86 11.48 1.70
C ASP A 29 0.87 12.59 1.34
N THR A 30 -0.43 12.27 1.47
CA THR A 30 -1.47 13.24 1.13
C THR A 30 -1.57 14.33 2.17
N HIS A 31 -1.21 14.06 3.43
CA HIS A 31 -1.04 15.07 4.48
C HIS A 31 -2.20 16.08 4.54
N GLY A 32 -3.45 15.59 4.52
CA GLY A 32 -4.65 16.43 4.58
C GLY A 32 -4.99 17.24 3.31
N HIS A 33 -4.28 17.04 2.18
CA HIS A 33 -4.51 17.77 0.93
C HIS A 33 -5.71 17.24 0.12
N ALA A 34 -6.87 17.13 0.77
CA ALA A 34 -8.11 16.77 0.10
C ALA A 34 -8.56 17.82 -0.93
N TRP A 35 -8.18 19.09 -0.76
CA TRP A 35 -8.46 20.17 -1.70
C TRP A 35 -7.27 20.45 -2.63
N ALA A 36 -7.57 20.92 -3.83
CA ALA A 36 -6.53 21.38 -4.75
C ALA A 36 -5.85 22.63 -4.18
N PHE A 37 -4.53 22.69 -4.27
CA PHE A 37 -3.72 23.79 -3.78
C PHE A 37 -2.87 24.39 -4.90
N SER A 38 -2.08 25.41 -4.59
CA SER A 38 -1.20 26.06 -5.56
C SER A 38 0.13 26.39 -4.93
N GLU A 39 1.22 26.05 -5.61
CA GLU A 39 2.57 26.44 -5.24
C GLU A 39 3.10 27.53 -6.18
N TRP A 40 4.27 28.08 -5.84
CA TRP A 40 4.95 29.05 -6.69
C TRP A 40 5.18 28.47 -8.08
N ARG A 41 4.50 29.06 -9.09
CA ARG A 41 4.50 28.65 -10.51
C ARG A 41 3.82 27.32 -10.82
N ASN A 42 3.08 26.74 -9.87
CA ASN A 42 2.37 25.49 -10.07
C ASN A 42 0.95 25.59 -9.50
N PRO A 43 -0.02 26.17 -10.23
CA PRO A 43 -1.38 26.33 -9.76
C PRO A 43 -2.22 25.04 -9.94
N ASN A 44 -3.23 24.87 -9.08
CA ASN A 44 -4.23 23.78 -9.16
C ASN A 44 -3.62 22.37 -9.11
N ILE A 45 -2.75 22.14 -8.13
CA ILE A 45 -2.13 20.84 -7.87
C ILE A 45 -3.10 19.97 -7.05
N GLY A 46 -3.25 18.71 -7.45
CA GLY A 46 -3.82 17.67 -6.62
C GLY A 46 -5.29 17.89 -6.26
N GLY A 47 -5.66 17.45 -5.05
CA GLY A 47 -7.03 17.42 -4.58
C GLY A 47 -7.75 16.13 -4.94
N PHE A 48 -8.50 15.63 -3.97
CA PHE A 48 -9.17 14.32 -3.99
C PHE A 48 -10.23 14.20 -5.09
N ALA A 49 -10.88 15.30 -5.46
CA ALA A 49 -11.81 15.31 -6.60
C ALA A 49 -11.12 15.04 -7.95
N TYR A 50 -9.93 15.61 -8.17
CA TYR A 50 -9.14 15.39 -9.38
C TYR A 50 -8.61 13.96 -9.43
N ILE A 51 -8.01 13.49 -8.32
CA ILE A 51 -7.50 12.12 -8.20
C ILE A 51 -8.62 11.11 -8.43
N SER A 52 -9.79 11.28 -7.78
CA SER A 52 -10.95 10.41 -7.96
C SER A 52 -11.41 10.33 -9.43
N THR A 53 -11.39 11.46 -10.13
CA THR A 53 -11.78 11.52 -11.56
C THR A 53 -10.80 10.73 -12.42
N LEU A 54 -9.50 10.90 -12.22
CA LEU A 54 -8.46 10.18 -12.96
C LEU A 54 -8.52 8.68 -12.68
N VAL A 55 -8.61 8.28 -11.40
CA VAL A 55 -8.73 6.87 -11.00
C VAL A 55 -9.94 6.21 -11.67
N LYS A 56 -11.11 6.87 -11.67
CA LYS A 56 -12.32 6.35 -12.32
C LYS A 56 -12.16 6.22 -13.83
N GLN A 57 -11.51 7.18 -14.49
CA GLN A 57 -11.27 7.13 -15.93
C GLN A 57 -10.32 5.99 -16.29
N ILE A 58 -9.19 5.87 -15.59
CA ILE A 58 -8.20 4.82 -15.83
C ILE A 58 -8.80 3.45 -15.54
N ARG A 59 -9.51 3.29 -14.42
CA ARG A 59 -10.19 2.05 -14.06
C ARG A 59 -11.16 1.60 -15.15
N LYS A 60 -12.02 2.50 -15.61
CA LYS A 60 -12.94 2.21 -16.72
C LYS A 60 -12.20 1.83 -18.01
N GLU A 61 -11.11 2.50 -18.35
CA GLU A 61 -10.33 2.20 -19.54
C GLU A 61 -9.70 0.80 -19.45
N VAL A 62 -9.02 0.50 -18.35
CA VAL A 62 -8.32 -0.78 -18.12
C VAL A 62 -9.32 -1.94 -18.11
N GLU A 63 -10.42 -1.81 -17.36
CA GLU A 63 -11.45 -2.85 -17.26
C GLU A 63 -12.16 -3.08 -18.60
N SER A 64 -12.36 -2.03 -19.42
CA SER A 64 -12.96 -2.18 -20.76
C SER A 64 -12.11 -3.02 -21.74
N LYS A 65 -10.81 -3.15 -21.44
CA LYS A 65 -9.84 -3.96 -22.20
C LYS A 65 -9.60 -5.33 -21.54
N GLY A 66 -10.34 -5.67 -20.48
CA GLY A 66 -10.18 -6.91 -19.74
C GLY A 66 -9.00 -6.93 -18.76
N GLY A 67 -8.44 -5.77 -18.40
CA GLY A 67 -7.42 -5.65 -17.36
C GLY A 67 -8.01 -5.37 -15.97
N HIS A 68 -7.15 -5.42 -14.96
CA HIS A 68 -7.50 -5.18 -13.56
C HIS A 68 -6.82 -3.92 -13.02
N VAL A 69 -7.45 -3.25 -12.07
CA VAL A 69 -6.87 -2.08 -11.39
C VAL A 69 -6.81 -2.30 -9.88
N LEU A 70 -5.61 -2.13 -9.34
CA LEU A 70 -5.33 -2.02 -7.90
C LEU A 70 -5.05 -0.56 -7.58
N PHE A 71 -5.69 0.01 -6.56
CA PHE A 71 -5.43 1.39 -6.11
C PHE A 71 -5.00 1.42 -4.64
N LEU A 72 -3.79 1.91 -4.38
CA LEU A 72 -3.14 1.86 -3.06
C LEU A 72 -2.77 3.25 -2.53
N HIS A 73 -2.72 3.41 -1.20
CA HIS A 73 -2.15 4.60 -0.55
C HIS A 73 -0.98 4.19 0.33
N ALA A 74 0.20 4.77 0.12
CA ALA A 74 1.40 4.41 0.85
C ALA A 74 1.55 5.17 2.20
N GLY A 75 0.44 5.38 2.92
CA GLY A 75 0.46 6.02 4.26
C GLY A 75 0.57 7.54 4.25
N ASP A 76 0.59 8.11 5.46
CA ASP A 76 0.63 9.56 5.73
C ASP A 76 -0.53 10.32 5.10
N ILE A 77 -1.73 9.96 5.58
CA ILE A 77 -2.96 10.73 5.32
C ILE A 77 -3.00 11.95 6.24
N ASN A 78 -2.53 11.77 7.47
CA ASN A 78 -2.62 12.75 8.54
C ASN A 78 -1.58 13.88 8.42
N THR A 79 -1.92 15.00 9.07
CA THR A 79 -1.04 16.13 9.40
C THR A 79 -0.47 16.88 8.20
N GLY A 80 -0.94 18.11 7.99
CA GLY A 80 -0.31 19.04 7.05
C GLY A 80 -1.18 20.22 6.62
N VAL A 81 -2.51 20.06 6.67
CA VAL A 81 -3.47 21.10 6.26
C VAL A 81 -4.43 21.38 7.41
N PRO A 82 -4.59 22.64 7.88
CA PRO A 82 -5.38 22.96 9.06
C PRO A 82 -6.82 22.44 9.05
N GLU A 83 -7.48 22.45 7.90
CA GLU A 83 -8.85 21.97 7.74
C GLU A 83 -8.97 20.46 7.95
N SER A 84 -7.95 19.68 7.58
CA SER A 84 -7.85 18.23 7.86
C SER A 84 -7.48 18.01 9.32
N ASP A 85 -6.45 18.71 9.80
CA ASP A 85 -5.88 18.50 11.14
C ASP A 85 -6.90 18.81 12.25
N LEU A 86 -7.71 19.87 12.09
CA LEU A 86 -8.79 20.23 13.02
C LEU A 86 -9.94 19.21 13.07
N LEU A 87 -10.00 18.31 12.09
CA LEU A 87 -11.04 17.29 11.93
C LEU A 87 -10.47 15.87 12.01
N ASP A 88 -9.26 15.71 12.53
CA ASP A 88 -8.59 14.42 12.67
C ASP A 88 -8.54 13.63 11.35
N ALA A 89 -8.36 14.32 10.21
CA ALA A 89 -8.39 13.75 8.86
C ALA A 89 -9.68 12.95 8.52
N GLU A 90 -10.76 13.07 9.29
CA GLU A 90 -12.05 12.43 9.00
C GLU A 90 -12.57 12.69 7.57
N PRO A 91 -12.59 13.94 7.05
CA PRO A 91 -13.01 14.18 5.68
C PRO A 91 -12.11 13.47 4.66
N ASP A 92 -10.81 13.36 4.93
CA ASP A 92 -9.83 12.70 4.07
C ASP A 92 -10.11 11.20 3.99
N ILE A 93 -10.32 10.54 5.12
CA ILE A 93 -10.67 9.12 5.21
C ILE A 93 -11.96 8.82 4.43
N VAL A 94 -12.99 9.66 4.59
CA VAL A 94 -14.27 9.51 3.88
C VAL A 94 -14.07 9.67 2.37
N ALA A 95 -13.34 10.70 1.94
CA ALA A 95 -13.08 10.95 0.54
C ALA A 95 -12.27 9.82 -0.11
N LEU A 96 -11.20 9.36 0.53
CA LEU A 96 -10.38 8.23 0.09
C LEU A 96 -11.19 6.94 0.00
N SER A 97 -12.10 6.71 0.93
CA SER A 97 -13.03 5.57 0.90
C SER A 97 -13.93 5.62 -0.34
N MET A 98 -14.43 6.81 -0.68
CA MET A 98 -15.25 7.03 -1.89
C MET A 98 -14.47 6.85 -3.20
N MET A 99 -13.13 6.86 -3.18
CA MET A 99 -12.31 6.60 -4.38
C MET A 99 -12.11 5.11 -4.67
N GLY A 100 -12.42 4.24 -3.72
CA GLY A 100 -12.25 2.79 -3.89
C GLY A 100 -10.79 2.36 -3.83
N LEU A 101 -10.07 2.79 -2.79
CA LEU A 101 -8.77 2.22 -2.42
C LEU A 101 -8.94 0.74 -2.03
N ASP A 102 -7.95 -0.07 -2.41
CA ASP A 102 -7.87 -1.48 -2.06
C ASP A 102 -7.16 -1.70 -0.72
N ALA A 103 -6.17 -0.86 -0.39
CA ALA A 103 -5.48 -0.87 0.89
C ALA A 103 -4.71 0.44 1.14
N VAL A 104 -4.42 0.70 2.41
CA VAL A 104 -3.54 1.77 2.88
C VAL A 104 -2.52 1.16 3.85
N VAL A 105 -1.26 1.56 3.81
CA VAL A 105 -0.29 1.23 4.87
C VAL A 105 -0.29 2.34 5.90
N LEU A 106 -0.05 2.02 7.18
CA LEU A 106 0.21 3.06 8.19
C LEU A 106 1.53 3.77 7.87
N GLY A 107 1.51 5.09 7.79
CA GLY A 107 2.69 5.93 7.86
C GLY A 107 3.00 6.38 9.29
N ASN A 108 4.04 7.19 9.47
CA ASN A 108 4.39 7.67 10.80
C ASN A 108 3.39 8.73 11.30
N HIS A 109 2.82 9.56 10.41
CA HIS A 109 1.91 10.64 10.81
C HIS A 109 0.52 10.14 11.25
N GLU A 110 0.19 8.86 11.02
CA GLU A 110 -0.95 8.20 11.66
C GLU A 110 -0.80 8.09 13.21
N PHE A 111 0.39 8.40 13.75
CA PHE A 111 0.70 8.38 15.18
C PHE A 111 0.92 9.76 15.81
N ASP A 112 0.65 10.84 15.07
CA ASP A 112 0.68 12.22 15.59
C ASP A 112 -0.42 12.50 16.61
N ASN A 113 -1.48 11.70 16.55
CA ASN A 113 -2.66 11.84 17.39
C ASN A 113 -2.81 10.64 18.34
N PRO A 114 -3.56 10.80 19.45
CA PRO A 114 -3.88 9.69 20.32
C PRO A 114 -4.51 8.51 19.56
N ARG A 115 -4.24 7.29 20.03
CA ARG A 115 -4.59 6.05 19.33
C ARG A 115 -6.08 5.88 19.00
N ASP A 116 -6.96 6.48 19.80
CA ASP A 116 -8.40 6.47 19.55
C ASP A 116 -8.79 7.20 18.25
N VAL A 117 -8.02 8.22 17.85
CA VAL A 117 -8.15 8.88 16.54
C VAL A 117 -7.86 7.89 15.40
N LEU A 118 -6.73 7.19 15.45
CA LEU A 118 -6.40 6.17 14.45
C LEU A 118 -7.48 5.07 14.40
N LEU A 119 -7.96 4.59 15.55
CA LEU A 119 -9.03 3.59 15.60
C LEU A 119 -10.35 4.11 15.00
N LYS A 120 -10.68 5.39 15.22
CA LYS A 120 -11.84 6.04 14.60
C LYS A 120 -11.68 6.13 13.08
N GLN A 121 -10.52 6.54 12.58
CA GLN A 121 -10.22 6.58 11.15
C GLN A 121 -10.34 5.18 10.52
N MET A 122 -9.75 4.16 11.14
CA MET A 122 -9.86 2.76 10.71
C MET A 122 -11.30 2.26 10.68
N HIS A 123 -12.16 2.73 11.58
CA HIS A 123 -13.58 2.38 11.61
C HIS A 123 -14.39 3.08 10.49
N LEU A 124 -14.02 4.31 10.13
CA LEU A 124 -14.67 5.06 9.06
C LEU A 124 -14.24 4.61 7.67
N ALA A 125 -13.03 4.08 7.53
CA ALA A 125 -12.46 3.67 6.26
C ALA A 125 -13.18 2.45 5.65
N SER A 126 -13.45 2.50 4.34
CA SER A 126 -13.94 1.33 3.58
C SER A 126 -12.80 0.41 3.10
N PHE A 127 -11.56 0.74 3.45
CA PHE A 127 -10.34 0.03 3.10
C PHE A 127 -9.59 -0.41 4.36
N PRO A 128 -8.78 -1.47 4.30
CA PRO A 128 -7.95 -1.88 5.41
C PRO A 128 -6.68 -1.01 5.52
N PHE A 129 -6.35 -0.62 6.75
CA PHE A 129 -4.99 -0.20 7.11
C PHE A 129 -4.11 -1.43 7.35
N LEU A 130 -2.91 -1.41 6.78
CA LEU A 130 -1.94 -2.50 6.81
C LEU A 130 -0.66 -2.06 7.51
N SER A 131 -0.07 -3.00 8.24
CA SER A 131 1.31 -2.92 8.73
C SER A 131 1.66 -4.29 9.30
N CYS A 132 2.72 -4.90 8.77
CA CYS A 132 3.16 -6.23 9.16
C CYS A 132 4.19 -6.22 10.29
N ASN A 133 4.67 -5.02 10.67
CA ASN A 133 5.70 -4.84 11.67
C ASN A 133 5.27 -3.97 12.87
N PHE A 134 4.04 -3.44 12.89
CA PHE A 134 3.50 -2.74 14.06
C PHE A 134 2.83 -3.70 15.05
N VAL A 135 3.44 -3.87 16.22
CA VAL A 135 3.00 -4.80 17.27
C VAL A 135 2.64 -4.10 18.57
N LYS A 136 1.58 -4.58 19.22
CA LYS A 136 1.15 -4.19 20.56
C LYS A 136 2.18 -4.64 21.62
N PRO A 137 2.08 -4.14 22.86
CA PRO A 137 2.95 -4.57 23.96
C PRO A 137 2.97 -6.10 24.22
N ASN A 138 1.86 -6.79 23.92
CA ASN A 138 1.74 -8.25 24.05
C ASN A 138 2.37 -9.03 22.87
N GLY A 139 2.92 -8.34 21.87
CA GLY A 139 3.55 -8.93 20.68
C GLY A 139 2.58 -9.27 19.54
N GLU A 140 1.28 -9.07 19.70
CA GLU A 140 0.31 -9.25 18.63
C GLU A 140 0.35 -8.07 17.65
N LEU A 141 0.06 -8.33 16.37
CA LEU A 141 -0.09 -7.26 15.40
C LEU A 141 -1.25 -6.34 15.75
N PHE A 142 -1.05 -5.04 15.53
CA PHE A 142 -2.11 -4.04 15.70
C PHE A 142 -3.09 -4.05 14.52
N THR A 143 -2.56 -4.14 13.29
CA THR A 143 -3.30 -4.15 12.03
C THR A 143 -3.22 -5.50 11.32
N LYS A 144 -3.93 -5.63 10.20
CA LYS A 144 -3.68 -6.74 9.28
C LYS A 144 -2.28 -6.57 8.67
N PRO A 145 -1.47 -7.64 8.57
CA PRO A 145 -0.15 -7.55 7.96
C PRO A 145 -0.22 -7.46 6.42
N TYR A 146 -1.26 -8.06 5.83
CA TYR A 146 -1.47 -8.11 4.39
C TYR A 146 -2.95 -8.35 4.04
N ILE A 147 -3.28 -8.18 2.76
CA ILE A 147 -4.47 -8.73 2.13
C ILE A 147 -4.10 -9.50 0.86
N ILE A 148 -5.03 -10.32 0.36
CA ILE A 148 -4.93 -10.94 -0.96
C ILE A 148 -6.14 -10.46 -1.78
N LYS A 149 -5.87 -9.88 -2.95
CA LYS A 149 -6.89 -9.53 -3.95
C LYS A 149 -6.90 -10.61 -5.02
N ASP A 150 -8.04 -11.29 -5.14
CA ASP A 150 -8.29 -12.29 -6.16
C ASP A 150 -9.11 -11.65 -7.29
N PHE A 151 -8.50 -11.53 -8.47
CA PHE A 151 -9.13 -11.00 -9.68
C PHE A 151 -9.67 -12.12 -10.58
N GLY A 152 -9.58 -13.38 -10.14
CA GLY A 152 -10.04 -14.59 -10.83
C GLY A 152 -8.94 -15.26 -11.65
N ASP A 153 -8.23 -14.49 -12.47
CA ASP A 153 -7.11 -14.94 -13.31
C ASP A 153 -5.72 -14.56 -12.74
N ILE A 154 -5.68 -13.72 -11.71
CA ILE A 154 -4.48 -13.36 -10.94
C ILE A 154 -4.81 -13.12 -9.46
N LYS A 155 -3.94 -13.59 -8.57
CA LYS A 155 -3.96 -13.29 -7.13
C LYS A 155 -2.78 -12.41 -6.76
N VAL A 156 -3.08 -11.30 -6.10
CA VAL A 156 -2.09 -10.30 -5.68
C VAL A 156 -2.09 -10.21 -4.16
N ALA A 157 -0.96 -10.50 -3.51
CA ALA A 157 -0.77 -10.16 -2.11
C ALA A 157 -0.30 -8.70 -1.99
N ILE A 158 -0.85 -7.98 -1.01
CA ILE A 158 -0.42 -6.64 -0.63
C ILE A 158 0.01 -6.69 0.82
N ILE A 159 1.31 -6.57 1.08
CA ILE A 159 1.93 -6.59 2.42
C ILE A 159 2.21 -5.15 2.83
N GLY A 160 1.70 -4.69 3.99
CA GLY A 160 1.99 -3.34 4.49
C GLY A 160 3.22 -3.33 5.39
N VAL A 161 4.07 -2.31 5.32
CA VAL A 161 5.20 -2.12 6.24
C VAL A 161 5.45 -0.64 6.54
N THR A 162 5.70 -0.32 7.82
CA THR A 162 5.84 1.06 8.30
C THR A 162 7.25 1.29 8.87
N THR A 163 7.82 2.48 8.69
CA THR A 163 9.18 2.81 9.15
C THR A 163 9.35 2.59 10.66
N GLU A 164 10.46 1.93 11.02
CA GLU A 164 10.85 1.80 12.42
C GLU A 164 11.18 3.17 13.06
N GLU A 165 11.49 4.19 12.25
CA GLU A 165 11.76 5.57 12.68
C GLU A 165 10.56 6.21 13.39
N THR A 166 9.34 5.71 13.20
CA THR A 166 8.14 6.16 13.94
C THR A 166 8.37 6.12 15.45
N MET A 167 9.19 5.18 15.95
CA MET A 167 9.55 5.07 17.37
C MET A 167 10.32 6.28 17.92
N ILE A 168 10.96 7.07 17.06
CA ILE A 168 11.71 8.27 17.43
C ILE A 168 11.05 9.56 16.96
N LEU A 169 10.32 9.52 15.84
CA LEU A 169 9.62 10.67 15.28
C LEU A 169 8.32 10.93 16.03
N GLU A 170 7.49 9.89 16.21
CA GLU A 170 6.14 10.01 16.80
C GLU A 170 5.94 9.08 18.02
N PRO A 171 6.76 9.21 19.09
CA PRO A 171 6.77 8.25 20.19
C PRO A 171 5.57 8.37 21.15
N ILE A 172 4.91 9.53 21.19
CA ILE A 172 4.05 9.95 22.30
C ILE A 172 2.83 9.03 22.43
N TYR A 173 2.21 8.65 21.32
CA TYR A 173 0.94 7.91 21.28
C TYR A 173 1.10 6.42 20.94
N LEU A 174 2.33 5.91 21.04
CA LEU A 174 2.61 4.50 20.80
C LEU A 174 2.20 3.60 21.97
N GLU A 175 1.97 4.11 23.18
CA GLU A 175 1.46 3.36 24.34
C GLU A 175 2.18 1.99 24.54
N GLY A 176 3.50 1.95 24.34
CA GLY A 176 4.33 0.74 24.45
C GLY A 176 4.23 -0.26 23.27
N ALA A 177 3.40 0.03 22.26
CA ALA A 177 3.49 -0.63 20.96
C ALA A 177 4.80 -0.24 20.26
N LYS A 178 5.23 -1.06 19.31
CA LYS A 178 6.51 -0.86 18.62
C LYS A 178 6.49 -1.34 17.19
N PHE A 179 7.44 -0.83 16.41
CA PHE A 179 7.77 -1.32 15.09
C PHE A 179 8.93 -2.29 15.20
N VAL A 180 8.71 -3.56 14.83
CA VAL A 180 9.78 -4.55 14.72
C VAL A 180 10.47 -4.44 13.36
N ASN A 181 11.62 -5.11 13.20
CA ASN A 181 12.42 -5.02 11.99
C ASN A 181 11.59 -5.29 10.72
N ALA A 182 11.61 -4.33 9.79
CA ALA A 182 10.82 -4.36 8.57
C ALA A 182 11.25 -5.48 7.63
N VAL A 183 12.56 -5.69 7.44
CA VAL A 183 13.11 -6.77 6.59
C VAL A 183 12.62 -8.13 7.06
N ASP A 184 12.80 -8.46 8.34
CA ASP A 184 12.39 -9.74 8.91
C ASP A 184 10.88 -9.95 8.80
N SER A 185 10.11 -8.89 9.05
CA SER A 185 8.65 -8.93 9.00
C SER A 185 8.16 -9.18 7.58
N VAL A 186 8.62 -8.39 6.60
CA VAL A 186 8.24 -8.55 5.20
C VAL A 186 8.69 -9.92 4.68
N LYS A 187 9.94 -10.33 4.95
CA LYS A 187 10.46 -11.64 4.55
C LYS A 187 9.58 -12.79 5.04
N LYS A 188 9.17 -12.78 6.31
CA LYS A 188 8.23 -13.76 6.87
C LYS A 188 6.93 -13.85 6.08
N TYR A 189 6.35 -12.72 5.69
CA TYR A 189 5.08 -12.71 4.94
C TYR A 189 5.27 -13.07 3.47
N VAL A 190 6.38 -12.68 2.85
CA VAL A 190 6.75 -13.09 1.49
C VAL A 190 6.89 -14.61 1.41
N GLU A 191 7.70 -15.21 2.29
CA GLU A 191 7.89 -16.67 2.34
C GLU A 191 6.56 -17.43 2.55
N MET A 192 5.67 -16.89 3.40
CA MET A 192 4.37 -17.51 3.66
C MET A 192 3.40 -17.43 2.46
N LEU A 193 3.55 -16.43 1.59
CA LEU A 193 2.57 -16.09 0.56
C LEU A 193 3.04 -16.43 -0.86
N ARG A 194 4.34 -16.53 -1.12
CA ARG A 194 4.91 -16.65 -2.47
C ARG A 194 4.32 -17.79 -3.31
N ASP A 195 4.02 -18.93 -2.68
CA ASP A 195 3.44 -20.10 -3.36
C ASP A 195 1.89 -20.06 -3.46
N LYS A 196 1.25 -19.03 -2.90
CA LYS A 196 -0.22 -18.88 -2.83
C LYS A 196 -0.76 -17.77 -3.73
N VAL A 197 0.12 -16.92 -4.26
CA VAL A 197 -0.23 -15.75 -5.07
C VAL A 197 0.72 -15.65 -6.27
N ASP A 198 0.24 -14.98 -7.31
CA ASP A 198 1.01 -14.76 -8.54
C ASP A 198 1.91 -13.53 -8.41
N LEU A 199 1.51 -12.53 -7.62
CA LEU A 199 2.24 -11.29 -7.42
C LEU A 199 2.24 -10.85 -5.95
N ILE A 200 3.37 -10.34 -5.47
CA ILE A 200 3.54 -9.72 -4.16
C ILE A 200 3.91 -8.25 -4.34
N VAL A 201 2.99 -7.38 -3.91
CA VAL A 201 3.22 -5.94 -3.71
C VAL A 201 3.54 -5.69 -2.25
N VAL A 202 4.66 -5.04 -1.98
CA VAL A 202 4.89 -4.41 -0.68
C VAL A 202 4.42 -2.97 -0.75
N LEU A 203 3.43 -2.63 0.07
CA LEU A 203 2.97 -1.27 0.29
C LEU A 203 3.75 -0.72 1.50
N SER A 204 4.69 0.16 1.21
CA SER A 204 5.76 0.58 2.10
C SER A 204 5.58 2.03 2.50
N HIS A 205 5.79 2.34 3.78
CA HIS A 205 6.02 3.69 4.27
C HIS A 205 7.39 3.74 4.96
N LEU A 206 8.43 3.45 4.18
CA LEU A 206 9.83 3.39 4.61
C LEU A 206 10.65 4.54 4.03
N GLY A 207 10.15 5.22 3.00
CA GLY A 207 10.92 6.14 2.17
C GLY A 207 11.90 5.47 1.22
N TYR A 208 12.10 6.13 0.08
CA TYR A 208 13.01 5.68 -0.97
C TYR A 208 14.48 5.91 -0.60
N GLY A 209 15.32 4.91 -0.88
CA GLY A 209 16.77 5.01 -0.72
C GLY A 209 17.35 3.83 0.06
N GLU A 210 18.64 3.95 0.38
CA GLU A 210 19.34 3.04 1.29
C GLU A 210 19.51 3.74 2.64
N SER A 211 19.29 3.01 3.72
CA SER A 211 19.50 3.52 5.07
C SER A 211 20.98 3.76 5.35
N GLU A 212 21.29 4.90 5.98
CA GLU A 212 22.62 5.15 6.54
C GLU A 212 22.89 4.28 7.79
N GLU A 213 21.82 3.77 8.43
CA GLU A 213 21.88 2.88 9.58
C GLU A 213 21.05 1.60 9.31
N PRO A 214 21.47 0.73 8.37
CA PRO A 214 20.66 -0.37 7.83
C PRO A 214 20.40 -1.52 8.82
N GLU A 215 21.02 -1.47 10.00
CA GLU A 215 20.77 -2.36 11.14
C GLU A 215 19.63 -1.86 12.05
N LYS A 216 19.26 -0.57 11.94
CA LYS A 216 18.23 0.07 12.77
C LYS A 216 16.98 0.45 11.98
N TYR A 217 17.17 1.05 10.81
CA TYR A 217 16.10 1.56 9.98
C TYR A 217 16.20 0.96 8.60
N THR A 218 15.06 0.52 8.07
CA THR A 218 14.99 -0.06 6.73
C THR A 218 14.41 0.97 5.77
N ARG A 219 15.01 1.13 4.58
CA ARG A 219 14.44 1.91 3.46
C ARG A 219 14.05 0.98 2.30
N ASP A 220 13.32 1.49 1.32
CA ASP A 220 12.81 0.65 0.21
C ASP A 220 13.91 -0.11 -0.56
N VAL A 221 15.07 0.51 -0.79
CA VAL A 221 16.18 -0.13 -1.52
C VAL A 221 16.83 -1.22 -0.67
N ASP A 222 16.91 -1.04 0.66
CA ASP A 222 17.38 -2.10 1.56
C ASP A 222 16.47 -3.31 1.48
N LEU A 223 15.15 -3.07 1.50
CA LEU A 223 14.16 -4.13 1.44
C LEU A 223 14.25 -4.91 0.13
N ALA A 224 14.32 -4.20 -1.01
CA ALA A 224 14.48 -4.80 -2.33
C ALA A 224 15.76 -5.65 -2.47
N LYS A 225 16.85 -5.26 -1.80
CA LYS A 225 18.11 -6.01 -1.79
C LYS A 225 18.09 -7.23 -0.87
N LYS A 226 17.36 -7.16 0.25
CA LYS A 226 17.42 -8.16 1.33
C LYS A 226 16.30 -9.20 1.27
N VAL A 227 15.21 -8.95 0.54
CA VAL A 227 14.04 -9.82 0.50
C VAL A 227 13.71 -10.24 -0.94
N ASP A 228 14.09 -11.48 -1.27
CA ASP A 228 13.72 -12.11 -2.53
C ASP A 228 12.22 -12.40 -2.59
N GLY A 229 11.63 -12.31 -3.79
CA GLY A 229 10.23 -12.69 -4.05
C GLY A 229 9.22 -11.55 -3.97
N ILE A 230 9.66 -10.33 -3.67
CA ILE A 230 8.89 -9.10 -3.87
C ILE A 230 8.90 -8.76 -5.38
N ASP A 231 7.71 -8.49 -5.95
CA ASP A 231 7.61 -8.09 -7.35
C ASP A 231 7.58 -6.57 -7.52
N VAL A 232 6.92 -5.86 -6.59
CA VAL A 232 6.76 -4.40 -6.61
C VAL A 232 6.81 -3.84 -5.20
N ILE A 233 7.50 -2.71 -5.02
CA ILE A 233 7.39 -1.87 -3.82
C ILE A 233 6.66 -0.58 -4.21
N VAL A 234 5.57 -0.27 -3.53
CA VAL A 234 4.86 1.01 -3.61
C VAL A 234 5.19 1.78 -2.35
N GLY A 235 6.08 2.77 -2.46
CA GLY A 235 6.61 3.54 -1.34
C GLY A 235 5.83 4.81 -1.02
N GLY A 236 6.02 5.25 0.21
CA GLY A 236 5.77 6.55 0.81
C GLY A 236 6.96 6.85 1.71
#